data_AF-A0ABD7KS04-F1
#
_entry.id   AF-A0ABD7KS04-F1
#
_cell.length_a   1.000
_cell.length_b   1.000
_cell.length_c   1.000
_cell.angle_alpha   90.00
_cell.angle_beta   90.00
_cell.angle_gamma   90.00
#
_symmetry.space_group_name_H-M   'P 1'
#
loop_
_entity.id
_entity.type
_entity.pdbx_description
1 polymer ?
#
loop_
_entity_poly.entity_id
_entity_poly.type
_entity_poly.pdbx_seq_one_letter_code
_entity_poly.pdbx_strand_id
1 'polypeptide(L)'
;MADMASITAGLNAVKLAFNIAKDLKDATAAFNEAEFRLKLSELYLSLSDARMNLAEAQQEISSLQGEISSLKAQLSTVDELEFRDGFYYRTTSVDGKPNGPFCPKCYEGSPKKLSSVMQATGINAHFGSKYCYACQSHF
;
A
#
# COMPACT_ATOMS: atom_id res chain seq x y z
N MET A 1 11.52 -9.86 -5.62
CA MET A 1 11.55 -8.58 -6.32
C MET A 1 11.01 -8.85 -7.71
N ALA A 2 9.72 -8.65 -7.93
CA ALA A 2 9.07 -8.23 -9.16
C ALA A 2 9.57 -6.82 -9.41
N ASP A 3 10.87 -6.79 -9.62
CA ASP A 3 11.53 -5.85 -10.46
C ASP A 3 10.79 -5.91 -11.80
N MET A 4 10.66 -4.75 -12.41
CA MET A 4 10.37 -4.61 -13.84
C MET A 4 11.03 -5.71 -14.69
N ALA A 5 12.18 -6.25 -14.27
CA ALA A 5 12.85 -7.44 -14.78
C ALA A 5 11.97 -8.68 -14.94
N SER A 6 11.21 -9.15 -13.93
CA SER A 6 10.40 -10.39 -14.05
C SER A 6 9.26 -10.22 -15.05
N ILE A 7 8.60 -9.05 -15.05
CA ILE A 7 7.56 -8.71 -16.02
C ILE A 7 8.16 -8.59 -17.42
N THR A 8 9.31 -7.92 -17.55
CA THR A 8 10.02 -7.75 -18.82
C THR A 8 10.52 -9.09 -19.37
N ALA A 9 11.03 -9.98 -18.50
CA ALA A 9 11.44 -11.33 -18.85
C ALA A 9 10.24 -12.16 -19.34
N GLY A 10 9.13 -12.13 -18.61
CA GLY A 10 7.88 -12.77 -19.04
C GLY A 10 7.40 -12.27 -20.41
N LEU A 11 7.39 -10.96 -20.63
CA LEU A 11 7.01 -10.36 -21.92
C LEU A 11 7.96 -10.75 -23.05
N ASN A 12 9.27 -10.80 -22.80
CA ASN A 12 10.26 -11.24 -23.77
C ASN A 12 10.10 -12.73 -24.13
N ALA A 13 9.82 -13.58 -23.14
CA ALA A 13 9.53 -15.00 -23.34
C ALA A 13 8.24 -15.22 -24.14
N VAL A 14 7.20 -14.39 -23.94
CA VAL A 14 6.01 -14.37 -24.80
C VAL A 14 6.33 -13.93 -26.23
N LYS A 15 7.15 -12.89 -26.39
CA LYS A 15 7.57 -12.39 -27.72
C LYS A 15 8.36 -13.47 -28.48
N LEU A 16 9.27 -14.17 -27.80
CA LEU A 16 10.01 -15.28 -28.38
C LEU A 16 9.07 -16.42 -28.80
N ALA A 17 8.14 -16.81 -27.93
CA ALA A 17 7.11 -17.81 -28.25
C ALA A 17 6.27 -17.40 -29.47
N PHE A 18 5.87 -16.13 -29.55
CA PHE A 18 5.12 -15.60 -30.69
C PHE A 18 5.91 -15.68 -31.99
N ASN A 19 7.20 -15.34 -31.97
CA ASN A 19 8.06 -15.45 -33.15
C ASN A 19 8.21 -16.92 -33.60
N ILE A 20 8.42 -17.86 -32.66
CA ILE A 20 8.50 -19.29 -32.99
C ILE A 20 7.17 -19.79 -33.59
N ALA A 21 6.03 -19.38 -33.03
CA ALA A 21 4.73 -19.73 -33.57
C ALA A 21 4.49 -19.15 -34.98
N LYS A 22 4.99 -17.94 -35.24
CA LYS A 22 4.97 -17.33 -36.58
C LYS A 22 5.83 -18.12 -37.56
N ASP A 23 7.06 -18.48 -37.17
CA ASP A 23 7.97 -19.28 -38.01
C ASP A 23 7.33 -20.63 -38.36
N LEU A 24 6.67 -21.28 -37.38
CA LEU A 24 5.93 -22.53 -37.59
C LEU A 24 4.74 -22.37 -38.54
N LYS A 25 4.01 -21.24 -38.48
CA LYS A 25 2.89 -20.94 -39.38
C LYS A 25 3.37 -20.71 -40.81
N ASP A 26 4.46 -19.98 -40.98
CA ASP A 26 4.99 -19.58 -42.28
C ASP A 26 5.77 -20.72 -42.97
N ALA A 27 6.09 -21.78 -42.22
CA ALA A 27 6.76 -22.99 -42.72
C ALA A 27 5.81 -23.95 -43.47
N THR A 28 5.31 -23.55 -44.65
CA THR A 28 4.43 -24.42 -45.47
C THR A 28 5.16 -25.51 -46.28
N ALA A 29 6.50 -25.51 -46.35
CA ALA A 29 7.29 -26.56 -47.03
C ALA A 29 8.77 -26.68 -46.59
N ALA A 30 9.22 -25.87 -45.62
CA ALA A 30 10.65 -25.67 -45.33
C ALA A 30 11.19 -26.56 -44.20
N PHE A 31 10.34 -27.07 -43.31
CA PHE A 31 10.78 -27.87 -42.17
C PHE A 31 10.60 -29.36 -42.40
N ASN A 32 11.64 -30.13 -42.12
CA ASN A 32 11.49 -31.56 -41.92
C ASN A 32 10.84 -31.86 -40.55
N GLU A 33 10.40 -33.10 -40.33
CA GLU A 33 9.70 -33.49 -39.10
C GLU A 33 10.53 -33.23 -37.83
N ALA A 34 11.85 -33.39 -37.90
CA ALA A 34 12.74 -33.16 -36.76
C ALA A 34 12.83 -31.66 -36.41
N GLU A 35 12.95 -30.78 -37.41
CA GLU A 35 12.94 -29.33 -37.22
C GLU A 35 11.62 -28.84 -36.63
N PHE A 36 10.49 -29.38 -37.11
CA PHE A 36 9.17 -29.05 -36.57
C PHE A 36 9.04 -29.43 -35.08
N ARG A 37 9.47 -30.65 -34.71
CA ARG A 37 9.47 -31.12 -33.31
C ARG A 37 10.38 -30.27 -32.42
N LEU A 38 11.54 -29.87 -32.94
CA LEU A 38 12.46 -29.00 -32.22
C LEU A 38 11.85 -27.61 -31.97
N LYS A 39 11.29 -26.97 -33.00
CA LYS A 39 10.63 -25.65 -32.88
C LYS A 39 9.42 -25.70 -31.95
N LEU A 40 8.63 -26.76 -32.00
CA LEU A 40 7.53 -26.96 -31.06
C LEU A 40 8.03 -27.08 -29.62
N SER A 41 9.15 -27.76 -29.39
CA SER A 41 9.76 -27.89 -28.06
C SER A 41 10.30 -26.54 -27.56
N GLU A 42 10.95 -25.76 -28.42
CA GLU A 42 11.39 -24.39 -28.12
C GLU A 42 10.20 -23.49 -27.76
N LEU A 43 9.09 -23.60 -28.49
CA LEU A 43 7.85 -22.88 -28.18
C LEU A 43 7.34 -23.23 -26.78
N TYR A 44 7.28 -24.52 -26.44
CA TYR A 44 6.84 -24.98 -25.12
C TYR A 44 7.74 -24.47 -24.00
N LEU A 45 9.06 -24.49 -24.18
CA LEU A 45 10.01 -23.96 -23.22
C LEU A 45 9.82 -22.45 -23.02
N SER A 46 9.70 -21.70 -24.12
CA SER A 46 9.50 -20.24 -24.08
C SER A 46 8.18 -19.87 -23.39
N LEU A 47 7.11 -20.62 -23.62
CA LEU A 47 5.83 -20.40 -22.94
C LEU A 47 5.87 -20.79 -21.45
N SER A 48 6.66 -21.81 -21.10
CA SER A 48 6.82 -22.24 -19.71
C SER A 48 7.59 -21.20 -18.91
N ASP A 49 8.67 -20.67 -19.48
CA ASP A 49 9.45 -19.57 -18.89
C ASP A 49 8.58 -18.31 -18.71
N ALA A 50 7.80 -17.95 -19.74
CA ALA A 50 6.83 -16.86 -19.64
C ALA A 50 5.85 -17.05 -18.48
N ARG A 51 5.30 -18.27 -18.32
CA ARG A 51 4.38 -18.58 -17.21
C ARG A 51 5.05 -18.46 -15.85
N MET A 52 6.26 -18.95 -15.69
CA MET A 52 7.00 -18.88 -14.42
C MET A 52 7.27 -17.42 -14.04
N ASN A 53 7.84 -16.63 -14.96
CA ASN A 53 8.15 -15.22 -14.74
C ASN A 53 6.89 -14.38 -14.41
N LEU A 54 5.77 -14.66 -15.06
CA LEU A 54 4.50 -13.98 -14.78
C LEU A 54 3.86 -14.43 -13.46
N ALA A 55 3.99 -15.70 -13.08
CA ALA A 55 3.50 -16.19 -11.79
C ALA A 55 4.26 -15.55 -10.62
N GLU A 56 5.58 -15.42 -10.74
CA GLU A 56 6.41 -14.70 -9.76
C GLU A 56 6.00 -13.23 -9.64
N ALA A 57 5.79 -12.54 -10.77
CA ALA A 57 5.30 -11.17 -10.77
C ALA A 57 3.92 -11.05 -10.09
N GLN A 58 3.00 -11.98 -10.36
CA GLN A 58 1.67 -11.98 -9.75
C GLN A 58 1.73 -12.19 -8.22
N GLN A 59 2.60 -13.08 -7.75
CA GLN A 59 2.78 -13.33 -6.32
C GLN A 59 3.25 -12.07 -5.60
N GLU A 60 4.20 -11.35 -6.18
CA GLU A 60 4.70 -10.12 -5.57
C GLU A 60 3.70 -8.97 -5.63
N ILE A 61 2.98 -8.80 -6.74
CA ILE A 61 1.88 -7.81 -6.83
C ILE A 61 0.88 -8.05 -5.70
N SER A 62 0.52 -9.31 -5.46
CA SER A 62 -0.40 -9.69 -4.38
C SER A 62 0.16 -9.34 -3.00
N SER A 63 1.46 -9.57 -2.78
CA SER A 63 2.16 -9.20 -1.55
C SER A 63 2.16 -7.67 -1.32
N LEU A 64 2.55 -6.90 -2.35
CA LEU A 64 2.57 -5.43 -2.30
C LEU A 64 1.18 -4.84 -2.09
N GLN A 65 0.15 -5.41 -2.72
CA GLN A 65 -1.25 -5.00 -2.49
C GLN A 65 -1.69 -5.27 -1.05
N GLY A 66 -1.25 -6.37 -0.45
CA GLY A 66 -1.47 -6.68 0.96
C GLY A 66 -0.81 -5.66 1.88
N GLU A 67 0.44 -5.31 1.61
CA GLU A 67 1.17 -4.28 2.37
C GLU A 67 0.52 -2.90 2.23
N ILE A 68 0.16 -2.48 1.01
CA ILE A 68 -0.58 -1.23 0.77
C ILE A 68 -1.88 -1.21 1.56
N SER A 69 -2.62 -2.32 1.58
CA SER A 69 -3.88 -2.42 2.32
C SER A 69 -3.65 -2.29 3.82
N SER A 70 -2.62 -2.94 4.36
CA SER A 70 -2.21 -2.81 5.77
C SER A 70 -1.82 -1.36 6.12
N LEU A 71 -0.99 -0.73 5.30
CA LEU A 71 -0.55 0.66 5.50
C LEU A 71 -1.73 1.64 5.41
N LYS A 72 -2.66 1.44 4.48
CA LYS A 72 -3.89 2.23 4.39
C LYS A 72 -4.78 2.06 5.62
N ALA A 73 -4.88 0.83 6.17
CA ALA A 73 -5.62 0.58 7.41
C ALA A 73 -4.95 1.27 8.62
N GLN A 74 -3.62 1.36 8.64
CA GLN A 74 -2.90 2.13 9.67
C GLN A 74 -3.12 3.63 9.49
N LEU A 75 -3.06 4.14 8.25
CA LEU A 75 -3.30 5.56 7.95
C LEU A 75 -4.73 6.01 8.24
N SER A 76 -5.75 5.16 8.04
CA SER A 76 -7.14 5.50 8.38
C SER A 76 -7.37 5.65 9.89
N THR A 77 -6.40 5.29 10.73
CA THR A 77 -6.42 5.58 12.17
C THR A 77 -5.78 6.93 12.54
N VAL A 78 -5.11 7.59 11.60
CA VAL A 78 -4.54 8.92 11.83
C VAL A 78 -5.66 9.93 11.65
N ASP A 79 -6.11 10.49 12.76
CA ASP A 79 -7.13 11.53 12.73
C ASP A 79 -6.58 12.77 12.02
N GLU A 80 -7.29 13.24 11.00
CA GLU A 80 -7.09 14.57 10.45
C GLU A 80 -7.60 15.60 11.47
N LEU A 81 -6.73 16.54 11.85
CA LEU A 81 -7.03 17.52 12.88
C LEU A 81 -6.93 18.95 12.35
N GLU A 82 -7.88 19.77 12.76
CA GLU A 82 -7.84 21.22 12.61
C GLU A 82 -7.53 21.87 13.96
N PHE A 83 -6.67 22.89 13.95
CA PHE A 83 -6.41 23.72 15.13
C PHE A 83 -7.33 24.93 15.11
N ARG A 84 -8.24 25.03 16.09
CA ARG A 84 -9.17 26.15 16.26
C ARG A 84 -9.40 26.43 17.74
N ASP A 85 -9.62 27.70 18.07
CA ASP A 85 -9.90 28.15 19.45
C ASP A 85 -8.87 27.66 20.49
N GLY A 86 -7.60 27.49 20.09
CA GLY A 86 -6.53 27.02 20.96
C GLY A 86 -6.45 25.51 21.17
N PHE A 87 -7.25 24.70 20.47
CA PHE A 87 -7.28 23.24 20.60
C PHE A 87 -7.33 22.54 19.24
N TYR A 88 -6.97 21.25 19.23
CA TYR A 88 -7.16 20.40 18.05
C TYR A 88 -8.53 19.71 18.07
N TYR A 89 -9.15 19.58 16.90
CA TYR A 89 -10.41 18.87 16.71
C TYR A 89 -10.29 17.96 15.49
N ARG A 90 -11.04 16.85 15.48
CA ARG A 90 -11.14 16.04 14.25
C ARG A 90 -11.89 16.83 13.19
N THR A 91 -11.36 16.85 11.96
CA THR A 91 -12.08 17.39 10.79
C THR A 91 -13.24 16.50 10.40
N THR A 92 -13.11 15.19 10.62
CA THR A 92 -14.13 14.17 10.33
C THR A 92 -14.56 13.48 11.60
N SER A 93 -15.88 13.42 11.82
CA SER A 93 -16.44 12.70 12.96
C SER A 93 -16.24 11.20 12.85
N VAL A 94 -15.72 10.57 13.89
CA VAL A 94 -15.54 9.11 13.96
C VAL A 94 -16.48 8.55 15.00
N ASP A 95 -17.33 7.61 14.60
CA ASP A 95 -18.28 6.98 15.52
C ASP A 95 -17.57 6.31 16.71
N GLY A 96 -18.15 6.49 17.90
CA GLY A 96 -17.56 6.01 19.16
C GLY A 96 -16.30 6.75 19.64
N LYS A 97 -15.81 7.80 18.94
CA LYS A 97 -14.65 8.60 19.38
C LYS A 97 -15.01 10.08 19.60
N PRO A 98 -14.45 10.77 20.61
CA PRO A 98 -14.77 12.17 20.90
C PRO A 98 -14.12 13.11 19.89
N ASN A 99 -14.84 14.04 19.26
CA ASN A 99 -14.28 14.93 18.21
C ASN A 99 -13.28 16.01 18.67
N GLY A 100 -12.89 16.02 19.94
CA GLY A 100 -12.13 17.09 20.57
C GLY A 100 -13.00 17.88 21.54
N PRO A 101 -12.47 18.95 22.16
CA PRO A 101 -11.12 19.49 21.98
C PRO A 101 -10.01 18.55 22.49
N PHE A 102 -8.88 18.52 21.79
CA PHE A 102 -7.66 17.83 22.18
C PHE A 102 -6.55 18.81 22.58
N CYS A 103 -5.73 18.39 23.53
CA CYS A 103 -4.62 19.13 24.11
C CYS A 103 -3.50 19.40 23.07
N PRO A 104 -3.18 20.66 22.76
CA PRO A 104 -2.11 21.01 21.82
C PRO A 104 -0.75 20.50 22.28
N LYS A 105 -0.44 20.67 23.57
CA LYS A 105 0.84 20.23 24.16
C LYS A 105 1.06 18.71 24.06
N CYS A 106 -0.01 17.92 24.19
CA CYS A 106 0.08 16.46 24.03
C CYS A 106 0.25 16.07 22.56
N TYR A 107 -0.40 16.78 21.63
CA TYR A 107 -0.35 16.48 20.21
C TYR A 107 0.97 16.92 19.56
N GLU A 108 1.54 18.04 19.98
CA GLU A 108 2.81 18.57 19.49
C GLU A 108 4.04 17.94 20.17
N GLY A 109 3.83 17.20 21.26
CA GLY A 109 4.87 16.45 21.96
C GLY A 109 5.38 15.22 21.20
N SER A 110 6.46 14.62 21.69
CA SER A 110 7.00 13.36 21.17
C SER A 110 6.96 12.27 22.27
N PRO A 111 6.27 11.14 22.06
CA PRO A 111 5.41 10.83 20.91
C PRO A 111 4.10 11.67 20.93
N LYS A 112 3.54 11.93 19.74
CA LYS A 112 2.26 12.64 19.60
C LYS A 112 1.12 11.85 20.25
N LYS A 113 0.31 12.50 21.09
CA LYS A 113 -0.84 11.88 21.77
C LYS A 113 -2.09 12.74 21.65
N LEU A 114 -3.18 12.13 21.18
CA LEU A 114 -4.51 12.75 21.20
C LEU A 114 -5.14 12.59 22.59
N SER A 115 -5.03 13.62 23.41
CA SER A 115 -5.61 13.66 24.76
C SER A 115 -6.72 14.70 24.82
N SER A 116 -7.93 14.30 25.18
CA SER A 116 -9.05 15.23 25.35
C SER A 116 -8.80 16.20 26.50
N VAL A 117 -9.22 17.45 26.35
CA VAL A 117 -9.29 18.41 27.47
C VAL A 117 -10.71 18.51 27.99
N MET A 118 -10.84 18.71 29.30
CA MET A 118 -12.12 18.87 29.97
C MET A 118 -12.28 20.30 30.48
N GLN A 119 -13.51 20.70 30.79
CA GLN A 119 -13.74 21.95 31.52
C GLN A 119 -13.00 21.89 32.86
N ALA A 120 -12.19 22.91 33.14
CA ALA A 120 -11.51 22.99 34.43
C ALA A 120 -12.55 23.22 35.53
N THR A 121 -12.40 22.48 36.63
CA THR A 121 -13.26 22.58 37.82
C THR A 121 -12.41 22.67 39.08
N GLY A 122 -13.00 23.18 40.17
CA GLY A 122 -12.31 23.36 41.45
C GLY A 122 -11.07 24.24 41.32
N ILE A 123 -9.96 23.81 41.94
CA ILE A 123 -8.71 24.59 41.95
C ILE A 123 -8.16 24.87 40.54
N ASN A 124 -8.39 23.95 39.58
CA ASN A 124 -7.90 24.08 38.22
C ASN A 124 -8.58 25.22 37.46
N ALA A 125 -9.83 25.56 37.81
CA ALA A 125 -10.56 26.66 37.18
C ALA A 125 -9.95 28.04 37.46
N HIS A 126 -9.08 28.16 38.47
CA HIS A 126 -8.30 29.37 38.73
C HIS A 126 -7.15 29.57 37.73
N PHE A 127 -6.72 28.53 37.02
CA PHE A 127 -5.54 28.54 36.16
C PHE A 127 -5.85 28.41 34.67
N GLY A 128 -7.12 28.21 34.31
CA GLY A 128 -7.57 28.08 32.93
C GLY A 128 -9.02 27.63 32.85
N SER A 129 -9.62 27.79 31.68
CA SER A 129 -10.97 27.31 31.39
C SER A 129 -10.99 25.81 31.06
N LYS A 130 -9.86 25.27 30.56
CA LYS A 130 -9.70 23.86 30.21
C LYS A 130 -8.51 23.25 30.96
N TYR A 131 -8.63 21.96 31.22
CA TYR A 131 -7.59 21.17 31.87
C TYR A 131 -7.36 19.84 31.15
N CYS A 132 -6.09 19.51 30.92
CA CYS A 132 -5.68 18.23 30.37
C CYS A 132 -5.18 17.30 31.47
N TYR A 133 -5.88 16.19 31.73
CA TYR A 133 -5.44 15.21 32.73
C TYR A 133 -4.20 14.41 32.31
N ALA A 134 -3.91 14.32 31.00
CA ALA A 134 -2.77 13.55 30.50
C ALA A 134 -1.41 14.23 30.75
N CYS A 135 -1.35 15.57 30.63
CA CYS A 135 -0.12 16.34 30.83
C CYS A 135 -0.24 17.44 31.89
N GLN A 136 -1.36 17.46 32.63
CA GLN A 136 -1.65 18.38 33.74
C GLN A 136 -1.51 19.86 33.38
N SER A 137 -1.80 20.21 32.13
CA SER A 137 -1.69 21.59 31.63
C SER A 137 -3.06 22.27 31.63
N HIS A 138 -3.04 23.56 31.97
CA HIS A 138 -4.19 24.46 31.99
C HIS A 138 -4.16 25.36 30.75
N PHE A 139 -5.35 25.65 30.22
CA PHE A 139 -5.54 26.48 29.03
C PHE A 139 -6.73 27.44 29.23
#